data_AF-A0A6V7HEV5-F1
#
_entry.id   AF-A0A6V7HEV5-F1
#
_cell.length_a   1.000
_cell.length_b   1.000
_cell.length_c   1.000
_cell.angle_alpha   90.00
_cell.angle_beta   90.00
_cell.angle_gamma   90.00
#
_symmetry.space_group_name_H-M   'P 1'
#
loop_
_entity.id
_entity.type
_entity.pdbx_description
1 polymer ?
#
loop_
_entity_poly.entity_id
_entity_poly.type
_entity_poly.pdbx_seq_one_letter_code
_entity_poly.pdbx_strand_id
1 'polypeptide(L)' 'VTTMLNFFTTSNGFRSTLPVVSNLTAMNVWDGVCMCFIYASLLEFVCVNYVGRKRPMHNVVYRPGENPVTQ' A
#
# COMPACT_ATOMS: atom_id res chain seq x y z
N VAL A 1 -6.26 5.14 1.10
CA VAL A 1 -5.98 4.49 2.40
C VAL A 1 -6.99 4.91 3.47
N THR A 2 -6.93 6.13 3.99
CA THR A 2 -7.82 6.60 5.08
C THR A 2 -9.31 6.58 4.72
N THR A 3 -9.66 6.85 3.46
CA THR A 3 -11.05 6.77 2.99
C THR A 3 -11.64 5.36 3.09
N MET A 4 -10.84 4.33 2.78
CA MET A 4 -11.28 2.92 2.89
C MET A 4 -11.47 2.53 4.36
N LEU A 5 -10.54 2.96 5.23
CA LEU A 5 -10.65 2.74 6.67
C LEU A 5 -11.88 3.45 7.26
N ASN A 6 -12.12 4.71 6.86
CA ASN A 6 -13.28 5.48 7.30
C ASN A 6 -14.59 4.85 6.79
N PHE A 7 -14.65 4.49 5.50
CA PHE A 7 -15.80 3.80 4.92
C PHE A 7 -16.12 2.53 5.71
N PHE A 8 -15.09 1.78 6.09
CA PHE A 8 -15.27 0.63 6.94
C PHE A 8 -15.82 1.00 8.32
N THR A 9 -15.18 1.92 9.05
CA THR A 9 -15.60 2.32 10.41
C THR A 9 -17.06 2.76 10.42
N THR A 10 -17.44 3.55 9.42
CA THR A 10 -18.82 3.99 9.20
C THR A 10 -19.75 2.81 8.90
N SER A 11 -19.36 1.90 8.00
CA SER A 11 -20.13 0.69 7.67
C SER A 11 -20.40 -0.19 8.90
N ASN A 12 -19.48 -0.18 9.88
CA ASN A 12 -19.59 -1.00 11.09
C ASN A 12 -20.49 -0.36 12.13
N GLY A 13 -20.37 0.95 12.33
CA GLY A 13 -21.26 1.71 13.20
C GLY A 13 -22.74 1.57 12.80
N PHE A 14 -23.05 1.51 11.50
CA PHE A 14 -24.41 1.29 11.01
C PHE A 14 -24.91 -0.15 11.17
N ARG A 15 -24.01 -1.14 11.22
CA ARG A 15 -24.34 -2.56 11.32
C ARG A 15 -24.47 -3.03 12.78
N SER A 16 -23.87 -2.33 13.73
CA SER A 16 -23.95 -2.62 15.18
C SER A 16 -25.37 -2.52 15.77
N THR A 17 -26.33 -1.96 15.04
CA THR A 17 -27.74 -1.83 15.46
C THR A 17 -28.60 -3.06 15.15
N LEU A 18 -28.04 -4.12 14.54
CA LEU A 18 -28.78 -5.34 14.17
C LEU A 18 -28.45 -6.54 15.10
N PRO A 19 -29.41 -7.47 15.30
CA PRO A 19 -29.34 -8.55 16.31
C PRO A 19 -28.08 -9.43 16.20
N VAL A 20 -27.64 -9.96 17.35
CA VAL A 20 -26.39 -10.71 17.67
C VAL A 20 -25.70 -11.46 16.52
N VAL A 21 -26.42 -12.16 15.64
CA VAL A 21 -25.83 -12.93 14.53
C VAL A 21 -25.23 -12.03 13.43
N SER A 22 -25.85 -10.87 13.19
CA SER A 22 -25.39 -9.87 12.21
C SER A 22 -24.10 -9.19 12.66
N ASN A 23 -23.95 -9.03 13.97
CA ASN A 23 -22.79 -8.43 14.59
C ASN A 23 -21.56 -9.34 14.46
N LEU A 24 -21.72 -10.64 14.73
CA LEU A 24 -20.65 -11.62 14.57
C LEU A 24 -20.13 -11.70 13.12
N THR A 25 -21.05 -11.73 12.14
CA THR A 25 -20.69 -11.72 10.72
C THR A 25 -19.99 -10.42 10.30
N ALA A 26 -20.42 -9.28 10.86
CA ALA A 26 -19.80 -7.98 10.62
C ALA A 26 -18.36 -7.91 11.16
N MET A 27 -18.13 -8.43 12.36
CA MET A 27 -16.79 -8.49 12.96
C MET A 27 -15.84 -9.38 12.17
N ASN A 28 -16.32 -10.50 11.63
CA ASN A 28 -15.51 -11.38 10.78
C ASN A 28 -15.12 -10.73 9.45
N VAL A 29 -16.03 -10.01 8.79
CA VAL A 29 -15.69 -9.27 7.56
C VAL A 29 -14.80 -8.06 7.84
N TRP A 30 -14.88 -7.45 9.03
CA TRP A 30 -13.90 -6.45 9.47
C TRP A 30 -12.50 -7.00 9.49
N ASP A 31 -12.35 -8.12 10.18
CA ASP A 31 -11.07 -8.74 10.40
C ASP A 31 -10.45 -9.13 9.06
N GLY A 32 -11.26 -9.64 8.13
CA GLY A 32 -10.86 -9.85 6.74
C GLY A 32 -10.41 -8.57 6.01
N VAL A 33 -11.16 -7.47 6.11
CA VAL A 33 -10.82 -6.20 5.43
C VAL A 33 -9.56 -5.56 6.03
N CYS A 34 -9.36 -5.65 7.35
CA CYS A 34 -8.15 -5.14 8.01
C CYS A 34 -6.91 -5.95 7.56
N MET A 35 -7.03 -7.28 7.47
CA MET A 35 -5.97 -8.15 6.97
C MET A 35 -5.65 -7.86 5.50
N CYS A 36 -6.65 -7.63 4.65
CA CYS A 36 -6.46 -7.21 3.26
C CYS A 36 -5.67 -5.90 3.15
N PHE A 37 -5.98 -4.92 4.01
CA PHE A 37 -5.31 -3.62 3.98
C PHE A 37 -3.84 -3.69 4.42
N ILE A 38 -3.56 -4.45 5.48
CA ILE A 38 -2.19 -4.74 5.93
C ILE A 38 -1.42 -5.45 4.82
N TYR A 39 -2.03 -6.47 4.19
CA TYR A 39 -1.43 -7.22 3.10
C TYR A 39 -1.16 -6.36 1.86
N ALA A 40 -2.08 -5.46 1.50
CA ALA A 40 -1.89 -4.52 0.39
C ALA A 40 -0.70 -3.58 0.65
N SER A 41 -0.52 -3.12 1.89
CA SER A 41 0.62 -2.27 2.27
C SER A 41 1.95 -3.03 2.14
N LEU A 42 1.96 -4.31 2.53
CA LEU A 42 3.13 -5.19 2.35
C LEU A 42 3.41 -5.48 0.87
N LEU A 43 2.37 -5.77 0.08
CA LEU A 43 2.49 -5.99 -1.35
C LEU A 43 3.01 -4.76 -2.08
N GLU A 44 2.52 -3.57 -1.75
CA GLU A 44 3.02 -2.32 -2.33
C GLU A 44 4.52 -2.16 -2.07
N PHE A 45 4.98 -2.44 -0.84
CA PHE A 45 6.40 -2.44 -0.51
C PHE A 45 7.18 -3.46 -1.34
N VAL A 46 6.73 -4.72 -1.43
CA VAL A 46 7.39 -5.77 -2.21
C VAL A 46 7.43 -5.41 -3.70
N CYS A 47 6.33 -4.90 -4.26
CA CYS A 47 6.22 -4.47 -5.64
C CYS A 47 7.15 -3.29 -5.95
N VAL A 48 7.19 -2.26 -5.10
CA VAL A 48 8.12 -1.12 -5.25
C VAL A 48 9.57 -1.59 -5.19
N ASN A 49 9.90 -2.50 -4.27
CA ASN A 49 11.24 -3.07 -4.18
C ASN A 49 11.58 -3.93 -5.41
N TYR A 50 10.63 -4.71 -5.92
CA TYR A 50 10.83 -5.55 -7.10
C TYR A 50 10.95 -4.72 -8.39
N VAL A 51 10.08 -3.73 -8.59
CA VAL A 51 10.11 -2.81 -9.73
C VAL A 51 11.32 -1.87 -9.63
N GLY A 52 11.66 -1.38 -8.44
CA GLY A 52 12.86 -0.55 -8.22
C GLY A 52 14.14 -1.28 -8.60
N ARG A 53 14.24 -2.58 -8.31
CA ARG A 53 15.35 -3.42 -8.79
C ARG A 53 15.29 -3.75 -10.28
N LYS A 54 14.10 -3.67 -10.90
CA LYS A 54 13.89 -3.86 -12.35
C LYS A 54 13.82 -2.57 -13.16
N ARG A 55 13.98 -1.40 -12.55
CA ARG A 55 14.42 -0.21 -13.25
C ARG A 55 15.94 -0.31 -13.26
N PRO A 56 16.57 -0.92 -14.29
CA PRO A 56 17.97 -0.61 -14.52
C PRO A 56 18.02 0.91 -14.56
N MET A 57 18.84 1.47 -13.66
CA MET A 57 19.36 2.82 -13.76
C MET A 57 19.31 3.25 -15.22
N HIS A 58 18.39 4.16 -15.56
CA HIS A 58 18.45 4.85 -16.83
C HIS A 58 19.83 5.50 -16.83
N ASN A 59 20.73 4.87 -17.56
CA ASN A 59 22.07 5.29 -17.94
C ASN A 59 22.52 6.54 -17.17
N VAL A 60 23.11 6.33 -15.98
CA VAL A 60 24.16 7.21 -15.54
C VAL A 60 25.21 7.10 -16.63
N VAL A 61 25.12 7.97 -17.64
CA VAL A 61 26.21 8.21 -18.58
C VAL A 61 27.29 8.80 -17.71
N TYR A 62 28.13 7.92 -17.17
CA TYR A 62 29.43 8.29 -16.65
C TYR A 62 30.14 8.89 -17.86
N ARG A 63 30.27 10.22 -17.93
CA ARG A 63 31.25 10.86 -18.81
C ARG A 63 32.54 10.99 -18.00
N PRO A 64 33.47 10.01 -18.08
CA PRO A 64 34.81 10.23 -17.56
C PRO A 64 35.51 11.17 -18.53
N GLY A 65 35.64 12.45 -18.19
CA GLY A 65 36.37 13.36 -19.09
C GLY A 65 36.38 14.85 -18.77
N GLU A 66 35.73 15.34 -17.72
CA GLU A 66 35.91 16.74 -17.33
C GLU A 66 37.13 16.90 -16.43
N ASN A 67 38.26 17.33 -17.05
CA ASN A 67 39.23 18.33 -16.57
C ASN A 67 40.44 18.44 -17.56
N PRO A 68 41.18 19.57 -17.61
CA PRO A 68 40.90 20.76 -18.43
C PRO A 68 42.00 21.01 -19.50
N VAL A 69 41.65 21.52 -20.69
CA VAL A 69 42.65 22.11 -21.60
C VAL A 69 42.41 23.61 -21.66
N THR A 70 43.05 24.27 -20.69
CA THR A 70 43.44 25.67 -20.74
C THR A 70 44.11 25.95 -22.09
N GLN A 71 43.61 26.95 -22.80
CA GLN A 71 44.35 27.66 -23.86
C GLN A 71 45.67 28.22 -23.30
#